data_AF-A0A5C4S4V6-F1
#
_entry.id   AF-A0A5C4S4V6-F1
#
_cell.length_a   1.000
_cell.length_b   1.000
_cell.length_c   1.000
_cell.angle_alpha   90.00
_cell.angle_beta   90.00
_cell.angle_gamma   90.00
#
_symmetry.space_group_name_H-M   'P 1'
#
loop_
_entity.id
_entity.type
_entity.pdbx_description
1 polymer ?
#
loop_
_entity_poly.entity_id
_entity_poly.type
_entity_poly.pdbx_seq_one_letter_code
_entity_poly.pdbx_strand_id
1 'polypeptide(L)'
;MKLFPDKEKRKNFMKSGLPVVLAVVWTPIVWMTLASFLGPAMEHMIGWWQVNVSILVVATLLVMVALIRLFKIAGLKFFDKVD
;
A
#
# COMPACT_ATOMS: atom_id res chain seq x y z
N MET A 1 -0.23 11.44 25.86
CA MET A 1 0.98 12.12 25.32
C MET A 1 0.58 12.85 24.04
N LYS A 2 0.83 14.17 23.91
CA LYS A 2 0.55 14.91 22.67
C LYS A 2 1.50 14.41 21.58
N LEU A 3 1.05 13.48 20.74
CA LEU A 3 1.85 12.83 19.69
C LEU A 3 2.43 13.83 18.68
N PHE A 4 1.92 15.06 18.61
CA PHE A 4 2.48 16.14 17.79
C PHE A 4 2.33 17.49 18.52
N PRO A 5 3.39 17.99 19.18
CA PRO A 5 3.37 19.33 19.80
C PRO A 5 3.38 20.46 18.74
N ASP A 6 3.91 20.19 17.54
CA ASP A 6 4.01 21.14 16.42
C ASP A 6 2.94 20.92 15.33
N LYS A 7 2.26 22.00 14.93
CA LYS A 7 1.28 21.99 13.82
C LYS A 7 1.92 21.60 12.48
N GLU A 8 3.16 22.01 12.23
CA GLU A 8 3.90 21.68 10.99
C GLU A 8 4.25 20.19 10.91
N LYS A 9 4.72 19.60 12.02
CA LYS A 9 4.99 18.16 12.09
C LYS A 9 3.72 17.34 11.89
N ARG A 10 2.58 17.81 12.40
CA ARG A 10 1.27 17.18 12.16
C ARG A 10 0.86 17.26 10.68
N LYS A 11 1.03 18.42 10.02
CA LYS A 11 0.70 18.60 8.59
C LYS A 11 1.57 17.70 7.70
N ASN A 12 2.87 17.60 7.99
CA ASN A 12 3.78 16.72 7.26
C ASN A 12 3.48 15.22 7.48
N PHE A 13 3.14 14.83 8.72
CA PHE A 13 2.74 13.45 9.01
C PHE A 13 1.42 13.09 8.30
N MET A 14 0.45 14.00 8.27
CA MET A 14 -0.82 13.78 7.56
C MET A 14 -0.64 13.69 6.04
N LYS A 15 0.24 14.51 5.44
CA LYS A 15 0.48 14.50 3.99
C LYS A 15 1.33 13.32 3.51
N SER A 16 2.32 12.88 4.31
CA SER A 16 3.29 11.86 3.87
C SER A 16 3.28 10.58 4.70
N GLY A 17 3.01 10.66 6.01
CA GLY A 17 3.00 9.49 6.90
C GLY A 17 1.69 8.71 6.80
N LEU A 18 0.55 9.38 6.80
CA LEU A 18 -0.77 8.74 6.74
C LEU A 18 -0.96 7.81 5.51
N PRO A 19 -0.57 8.20 4.28
CA PRO A 19 -0.67 7.32 3.12
C PRO A 19 0.20 6.06 3.23
N VAL A 20 1.37 6.18 3.88
CA VAL A 20 2.29 5.05 4.08
C VAL A 20 1.73 4.10 5.13
N VAL A 21 1.26 4.62 6.27
CA VAL A 21 0.65 3.78 7.31
C VAL A 21 -0.59 3.06 6.77
N LEU A 22 -1.43 3.75 6.00
CA LEU A 22 -2.57 3.12 5.33
C LEU A 22 -2.09 2.00 4.38
N ALA A 23 -1.12 2.28 3.51
CA ALA A 23 -0.60 1.25 2.60
C ALA A 23 -0.05 0.02 3.36
N VAL A 24 0.64 0.22 4.48
CA VAL A 24 1.15 -0.86 5.34
C VAL A 24 0.02 -1.66 5.99
N VAL A 25 -1.04 -1.00 6.46
CA VAL A 25 -2.21 -1.70 7.02
C VAL A 25 -2.91 -2.55 5.97
N TRP A 26 -2.92 -2.10 4.70
CA TRP A 26 -3.52 -2.84 3.59
C TRP A 26 -2.64 -3.96 3.03
N THR A 27 -1.35 -4.04 3.40
CA THR A 27 -0.40 -5.09 2.93
C THR A 27 -0.97 -6.50 3.00
N PRO A 28 -1.48 -6.98 4.16
CA PRO A 28 -1.84 -8.39 4.29
C PRO A 28 -3.06 -8.73 3.43
N ILE A 29 -3.99 -7.77 3.31
CA ILE A 29 -5.19 -7.92 2.49
C ILE A 29 -4.79 -8.00 1.01
N VAL A 30 -3.97 -7.05 0.55
CA VAL A 30 -3.45 -7.04 -0.83
C VAL A 30 -2.71 -8.33 -1.14
N TRP A 31 -1.87 -8.80 -0.21
CA TRP A 31 -1.15 -10.06 -0.35
C TRP A 31 -2.10 -11.25 -0.49
N MET A 32 -3.11 -11.37 0.37
CA MET A 32 -4.09 -12.46 0.31
C MET A 32 -4.90 -12.41 -1.00
N THR A 33 -5.30 -11.23 -1.47
CA THR A 33 -6.03 -11.07 -2.73
C THR A 33 -5.18 -11.43 -3.93
N LEU A 34 -3.91 -11.01 -3.96
CA LEU A 34 -2.98 -11.40 -5.02
C LEU A 34 -2.71 -12.90 -4.98
N ALA A 35 -2.54 -13.48 -3.79
CA ALA A 35 -2.26 -14.90 -3.64
C ALA A 35 -3.44 -15.77 -4.07
N SER A 36 -4.68 -15.37 -3.77
CA SER A 36 -5.86 -16.11 -4.20
C SER A 36 -6.11 -16.02 -5.71
N PHE A 37 -5.71 -14.92 -6.35
CA PHE A 37 -5.94 -14.70 -7.78
C PHE A 37 -4.79 -15.21 -8.66
N LEU A 38 -3.54 -14.86 -8.33
CA LEU A 38 -2.36 -15.28 -9.07
C LEU A 38 -1.85 -16.66 -8.66
N GLY A 39 -2.02 -17.07 -7.40
CA GLY A 39 -1.49 -18.34 -6.91
C GLY A 39 -1.94 -19.54 -7.75
N PRO A 40 -3.26 -19.76 -7.93
CA PRO A 40 -3.78 -20.86 -8.75
C PRO A 40 -3.39 -20.74 -10.23
N ALA A 41 -3.40 -19.52 -10.77
CA ALA A 41 -3.06 -19.27 -12.18
C ALA A 41 -1.59 -19.61 -12.48
N MET A 42 -0.69 -19.22 -11.57
CA MET A 42 0.74 -19.47 -11.71
C MET A 42 1.12 -20.91 -11.38
N GLU A 43 0.46 -21.57 -10.43
CA GLU A 43 0.65 -23.01 -10.18
C GLU A 43 0.34 -23.83 -11.42
N HIS A 44 -0.71 -23.46 -12.17
CA HIS A 44 -1.08 -24.13 -13.40
C HIS A 44 -0.06 -23.91 -14.54
N MET A 45 0.64 -22.79 -14.56
CA MET A 45 1.58 -22.43 -15.65
C MET A 45 3.02 -22.86 -15.40
N ILE A 46 3.53 -22.71 -14.17
CA ILE A 46 4.97 -22.78 -13.90
C ILE A 46 5.35 -23.98 -13.04
N GLY A 47 4.46 -24.45 -12.15
CA GLY A 47 4.71 -25.58 -11.24
C GLY A 47 5.80 -25.35 -10.16
N TRP A 48 6.66 -24.34 -10.32
CA TRP A 48 7.68 -23.97 -9.33
C TRP A 48 7.18 -22.93 -8.32
N TRP A 49 7.02 -23.37 -7.07
CA TRP A 49 6.60 -22.54 -5.95
C TRP A 49 7.45 -21.28 -5.75
N GLN A 50 8.78 -21.38 -5.87
CA GLN A 50 9.68 -20.23 -5.63
C GLN A 50 9.50 -19.09 -6.64
N VAL A 51 9.27 -19.43 -7.91
CA VAL A 51 9.00 -18.45 -8.97
C VAL A 51 7.65 -17.77 -8.70
N ASN A 52 6.66 -18.56 -8.30
CA ASN A 52 5.33 -18.06 -7.96
C ASN A 52 5.39 -17.03 -6.80
N VAL A 53 6.09 -17.37 -5.71
CA VAL A 53 6.30 -16.46 -4.57
C VAL A 53 7.04 -15.20 -5.00
N SER A 54 8.07 -15.31 -5.83
CA SER A 54 8.85 -14.16 -6.32
C SER A 54 7.99 -13.18 -7.12
N ILE A 55 7.13 -13.69 -7.99
CA ILE A 55 6.19 -12.88 -8.79
C ILE A 55 5.16 -12.20 -7.87
N LEU A 56 4.66 -12.93 -6.87
CA LEU A 56 3.73 -12.42 -5.86
C LEU A 56 4.31 -11.26 -5.03
N VAL A 57 5.59 -11.35 -4.66
CA VAL A 57 6.31 -10.26 -3.98
C VAL A 57 6.37 -9.02 -4.85
N VAL A 58 6.80 -9.16 -6.10
CA VAL A 58 6.91 -8.03 -7.04
C VAL A 58 5.54 -7.41 -7.30
N ALA A 59 4.50 -8.23 -7.53
CA ALA A 59 3.14 -7.77 -7.72
C ALA A 59 2.62 -7.00 -6.50
N THR A 60 2.89 -7.49 -5.29
CA THR A 60 2.47 -6.82 -4.05
C THR A 60 3.15 -5.46 -3.89
N LEU A 61 4.45 -5.38 -4.17
CA LEU A 61 5.18 -4.10 -4.13
C LEU A 61 4.61 -3.09 -5.14
N LEU A 62 4.27 -3.54 -6.36
CA LEU A 62 3.64 -2.68 -7.36
C LEU A 62 2.27 -2.17 -6.89
N VAL A 63 1.43 -3.04 -6.33
CA VAL A 63 0.12 -2.64 -5.81
C VAL A 63 0.26 -1.69 -4.63
N MET A 64 1.24 -1.89 -3.75
CA MET A 64 1.54 -0.93 -2.68
C MET A 64 1.92 0.45 -3.20
N VAL A 65 2.82 0.52 -4.18
CA VAL A 65 3.23 1.79 -4.78
C VAL A 65 2.01 2.47 -5.42
N ALA A 66 1.16 1.71 -6.10
CA ALA A 66 -0.11 2.21 -6.63
C ALA A 66 -1.03 2.74 -5.53
N LEU A 67 -1.20 2.00 -4.43
CA LEU A 67 -2.01 2.40 -3.26
C LEU A 67 -1.49 3.70 -2.64
N ILE A 68 -0.18 3.82 -2.41
CA ILE A 68 0.45 5.02 -1.86
C ILE A 68 0.18 6.22 -2.78
N ARG A 69 0.33 6.04 -4.10
CA ARG A 69 0.03 7.10 -5.07
C ARG A 69 -1.45 7.49 -5.04
N LEU A 70 -2.35 6.51 -4.98
CA LEU A 70 -3.79 6.72 -4.88
C LEU A 70 -4.16 7.49 -3.60
N PHE A 71 -3.61 7.10 -2.46
CA PHE A 71 -3.82 7.79 -1.19
C PHE A 71 -3.19 9.18 -1.16
N LYS A 72 -2.07 9.41 -1.84
CA LYS A 72 -1.51 10.76 -2.01
C LYS A 72 -2.41 11.64 -2.86
N ILE A 73 -2.97 11.12 -3.95
CA ILE A 73 -3.89 11.87 -4.83
C ILE A 73 -5.21 12.15 -4.10
N ALA A 74 -5.79 11.14 -3.44
CA ALA A 74 -7.00 11.30 -2.64
C ALA A 74 -6.76 12.23 -1.44
N GLY A 75 -5.60 12.10 -0.79
CA GLY A 75 -5.15 12.97 0.28
C GLY A 75 -4.97 14.40 -0.17
N LEU A 76 -4.34 14.66 -1.33
CA LEU A 76 -4.31 16.00 -1.92
C LEU A 76 -5.73 16.54 -2.09
N LYS A 77 -6.64 15.80 -2.71
CA LYS A 77 -8.04 16.23 -2.90
C LYS A 77 -8.82 16.49 -1.61
N PHE A 78 -8.58 15.73 -0.55
CA PHE A 78 -9.24 15.90 0.74
C PHE A 78 -8.59 17.00 1.60
N PHE A 79 -7.27 17.15 1.57
CA PHE A 79 -6.56 18.16 2.34
C PHE A 79 -6.57 19.55 1.71
N ASP A 80 -6.71 19.68 0.38
CA ASP A 80 -6.91 20.97 -0.31
C ASP A 80 -8.28 21.60 0.03
N LYS A 81 -9.23 20.79 0.51
CA LYS A 81 -10.57 21.23 0.91
C LYS A 81 -10.66 21.63 2.40
N VAL A 82 -9.57 21.47 3.14
CA VAL A 82 -9.47 21.72 4.60
C VAL A 82 -8.59 22.93 4.92
N ASP A 83 -7.80 23.44 3.96
CA ASP A 83 -7.25 24.80 3.99
C ASP A 83 -8.30 25.80 3.44
#